data_AF-A0A9E1WMM5-F1
#
_entry.id   AF-A0A9E1WMM5-F1
#
_cell.length_a   1.000
_cell.length_b   1.000
_cell.length_c   1.000
_cell.angle_alpha   90.00
_cell.angle_beta   90.00
_cell.angle_gamma   90.00
#
_symmetry.space_group_name_H-M   'P 1'
#
loop_
_entity.id
_entity.type
_entity.pdbx_description
1 polymer ?
#
loop_
_entity_poly.entity_id
_entity_poly.type
_entity_poly.pdbx_seq_one_letter_code
_entity_poly.pdbx_strand_id
1 'polypeptide(L)' 'MEIFRYTRDMYGQETLQGISWDLIPVFAGATALFIICHLVYSMVTKK' A
#
# COMPACT_ATOMS: atom_id res chain seq x y z
N MET A 1 -0.24 -7.33 8.65
CA MET A 1 0.54 -6.32 7.91
C MET A 1 1.06 -5.34 8.92
N GLU A 2 2.38 -5.22 9.02
CA GLU A 2 3.00 -4.17 9.82
C GLU A 2 3.01 -2.90 8.99
N ILE A 3 2.44 -1.81 9.51
CA ILE A 3 2.42 -0.51 8.80
C ILE A 3 3.80 0.14 8.88
N PHE A 4 4.44 -0.02 10.02
CA PHE A 4 5.73 0.53 10.34
C PHE A 4 6.76 -0.57 10.45
N ARG A 5 7.95 -0.30 9.93
CA ARG A 5 9.11 -1.17 10.05
C ARG A 5 9.99 -0.65 11.17
N TYR A 6 10.28 -1.53 12.13
CA TYR A 6 11.20 -1.26 13.21
C TYR A 6 12.49 -2.05 12.99
N THR A 7 13.62 -1.48 13.42
CA THR A 7 14.91 -2.15 13.46
C THR A 7 15.47 -2.06 14.88
N ARG A 8 16.40 -2.95 15.23
CA ARG A 8 16.97 -3.01 16.58
C ARG A 8 18.47 -2.74 16.49
N ASP A 9 18.94 -1.79 17.29
CA ASP A 9 20.36 -1.48 17.34
C ASP A 9 21.16 -2.50 18.16
N MET A 10 22.49 -2.35 18.20
CA MET A 10 23.38 -3.27 18.92
C MET A 10 23.19 -3.23 20.45
N TYR A 11 22.52 -2.21 20.97
CA TYR A 11 22.19 -2.06 22.40
C TYR A 11 20.77 -2.53 22.72
N GLY A 12 20.05 -3.03 21.72
CA GLY A 12 18.72 -3.58 21.85
C GLY A 12 17.59 -2.54 21.85
N GLN A 13 17.85 -1.27 21.53
CA GLN A 13 16.80 -0.26 21.38
C GLN A 13 16.10 -0.41 20.04
N GLU A 14 14.77 -0.35 20.05
CA GLU A 14 13.95 -0.34 18.84
C GLU A 14 13.92 1.06 18.23
N THR A 15 14.26 1.15 16.95
CA THR A 15 14.26 2.39 16.19
C THR A 15 13.27 2.27 15.03
N LEU A 16 12.42 3.28 14.85
CA LEU A 16 11.51 3.37 13.72
C LEU A 16 12.32 3.60 12.43
N GLN A 17 12.30 2.61 11.53
CA GLN A 17 13.01 2.68 10.26
C GLN A 17 12.17 3.31 9.15
N GLY A 18 10.83 3.30 9.29
CA GLY A 18 9.90 3.95 8.37
C GLY A 18 8.67 3.11 8.06
N ILE A 19 8.09 3.34 6.88
CA ILE A 19 6.91 2.62 6.39
C ILE A 19 7.32 1.23 5.88
N SER A 20 6.49 0.23 6.15
CA SER A 20 6.72 -1.13 5.68
C SER A 20 6.56 -1.26 4.16
N TRP A 21 7.42 -2.07 3.55
CA TRP A 21 7.35 -2.40 2.13
C TRP A 21 6.15 -3.29 1.79
N ASP A 22 5.56 -3.95 2.78
CA ASP A 22 4.35 -4.77 2.63
C ASP A 22 3.13 -3.94 2.23
N LEU A 23 3.19 -2.61 2.39
CA LEU A 23 2.14 -1.70 1.93
C LEU A 23 2.16 -1.49 0.41
N ILE A 24 3.29 -1.72 -0.27
CA ILE A 24 3.39 -1.50 -1.72
C ILE A 24 2.37 -2.33 -2.50
N PRO A 25 2.26 -3.65 -2.30
CA PRO A 25 1.28 -4.47 -3.03
C PRO A 25 -0.16 -4.04 -2.73
N VAL A 26 -0.44 -3.60 -1.51
CA VAL A 26 -1.76 -3.11 -1.10
C VAL A 26 -2.14 -1.85 -1.88
N PHE A 27 -1.26 -0.85 -1.93
CA PHE A 27 -1.51 0.38 -2.67
C PHE A 27 -1.59 0.11 -4.18
N ALA A 28 -0.70 -0.72 -4.72
CA ALA A 28 -0.75 -1.11 -6.13
C ALA A 28 -2.07 -1.79 -6.49
N GLY A 29 -2.54 -2.73 -5.66
CA GLY A 29 -3.82 -3.41 -5.84
C GLY A 29 -5.01 -2.45 -5.73
N ALA A 30 -5.00 -1.54 -4.75
CA ALA A 30 -6.05 -0.53 -4.58
C ALA A 30 -6.13 0.41 -5.78
N THR A 31 -4.98 0.89 -6.28
CA THR A 31 -4.93 1.73 -7.49
C THR A 31 -5.42 0.98 -8.72
N ALA A 32 -5.00 -0.27 -8.91
CA ALA A 32 -5.46 -1.09 -10.04
C ALA A 32 -6.98 -1.31 -10.00
N LEU A 33 -7.55 -1.63 -8.83
CA LEU A 33 -8.98 -1.78 -8.65
C LEU A 33 -9.73 -0.48 -8.95
N PHE A 34 -9.22 0.66 -8.47
CA PHE A 34 -9.82 1.97 -8.74
C PHE A 34 -9.87 2.27 -10.24
N ILE A 35 -8.78 2.01 -10.97
CA ILE A 35 -8.72 2.18 -12.42
C ILE A 35 -9.75 1.29 -13.11
N ILE A 36 -9.82 0.00 -12.75
CA ILE A 36 -10.78 -0.94 -13.35
C ILE A 36 -12.22 -0.47 -13.09
N CYS A 37 -12.54 -0.11 -11.85
CA CYS A 37 -13.86 0.41 -11.50
C CYS A 37 -14.21 1.68 -12.28
N HIS A 38 -13.26 2.61 -12.43
CA HIS A 38 -13.47 3.83 -13.19
C HIS A 38 -13.70 3.56 -14.68
N LEU A 39 -12.93 2.64 -15.27
CA LEU A 39 -13.09 2.24 -16.68
C LEU A 39 -14.46 1.58 -16.92
N VAL A 40 -14.85 0.65 -16.04
CA VAL A 40 -16.17 0.00 -16.11
C VAL A 40 -17.28 1.04 -15.96
N TYR A 41 -17.19 1.92 -14.96
CA TYR A 41 -18.16 3.00 -14.76
C TYR A 41 -18.26 3.91 -15.99
N SER A 42 -17.11 4.35 -16.52
CA SER A 42 -17.07 5.20 -17.71
C SER A 42 -17.63 4.50 -18.94
N MET A 43 -17.43 3.19 -19.09
CA MET A 43 -17.97 2.41 -20.21
C MET A 43 -19.49 2.27 -20.11
N VAL A 44 -20.03 2.07 -18.90
CA VAL A 44 -21.48 1.94 -18.69
C VAL A 44 -22.19 3.29 -18.82
N THR A 45 -21.57 4.37 -18.36
CA THR A 45 -22.18 5.72 -18.37
C THR A 45 -22.03 6.49 -19.68
N LYS A 46 -21.02 6.18 -20.50
CA LYS A 46 -20.87 6.77 -21.85
C LYS A 46 -21.66 6.02 -22.93
N LYS A 47 -22.35 4.95 -22.56
CA LYS A 47 -23.22 4.17 -23.44
C LYS A 47 -24.67 4.64 -23.29
#